data_AF-A0A4Z1FHZ8-F1
#
_entry.id   AF-A0A4Z1FHZ8-F1
#
_cell.length_a   1.000
_cell.length_b   1.000
_cell.length_c   1.000
_cell.angle_alpha   90.00
_cell.angle_beta   90.00
_cell.angle_gamma   90.00
#
_symmetry.space_group_name_H-M   'P 1'
#
loop_
_entity.id
_entity.type
_entity.pdbx_description
1 polymer ?
#
loop_
_entity_poly.entity_id
_entity_poly.type
_entity_poly.pdbx_seq_one_letter_code
_entity_poly.pdbx_strand_id
1 'polypeptide(L)'
;MTPPLLPFPPSALPFESTLTSKSQHRKGFDGNLKNCELLELWQYNCDLQKDRDGKVGENIVCRPVERLFRRCKDRKGTFMVETTIWEGERSAK
;
A
#
# COMPACT_ATOMS: atom_id res chain seq x y z
N MET A 1 -8.60 2.32 -14.42
CA MET A 1 -7.44 1.49 -14.02
C MET A 1 -6.33 2.42 -13.55
N THR A 2 -5.62 2.09 -12.48
CA THR A 2 -4.45 2.87 -12.02
C THR A 2 -3.36 2.78 -13.09
N PRO A 3 -2.77 3.90 -13.56
CA PRO A 3 -1.70 3.84 -14.55
C PRO A 3 -0.48 3.10 -13.97
N PRO A 4 0.28 2.38 -14.80
CA PRO A 4 1.52 1.76 -14.35
C PRO A 4 2.49 2.87 -13.90
N LEU A 5 2.87 2.81 -12.62
CA LEU A 5 3.93 3.64 -12.05
C LEU A 5 5.23 2.85 -12.07
N LEU A 6 6.35 3.57 -12.23
CA LEU A 6 7.66 2.95 -12.01
C LEU A 6 7.78 2.56 -10.53
N PRO A 7 8.37 1.39 -10.22
CA PRO A 7 8.62 1.02 -8.83
C PRO A 7 9.60 2.01 -8.19
N PHE A 8 9.34 2.36 -6.94
CA PHE A 8 10.17 3.27 -6.14
C PHE A 8 10.36 2.71 -4.72
N PRO A 9 11.44 3.07 -4.01
CA PRO A 9 11.69 2.58 -2.66
C PRO A 9 10.67 3.15 -1.66
N PRO A 10 10.32 2.43 -0.58
CA PRO A 10 9.37 2.90 0.43
C PRO A 10 9.72 4.28 1.02
N SER A 11 11.01 4.61 1.13
CA SER A 11 11.48 5.91 1.63
C SER A 11 11.06 7.10 0.75
N ALA A 12 10.80 6.88 -0.54
CA ALA A 12 10.33 7.91 -1.46
C ALA A 12 8.80 8.14 -1.37
N LEU A 13 8.06 7.28 -0.65
CA LEU A 13 6.60 7.34 -0.56
C LEU A 13 6.05 8.72 -0.12
N PRO A 14 6.64 9.43 0.87
CA PRO A 14 6.19 10.79 1.22
C PRO A 14 6.22 11.74 0.01
N PHE A 15 7.28 11.71 -0.79
CA PHE A 15 7.40 12.54 -1.98
C PHE A 15 6.44 12.09 -3.09
N GLU A 16 6.42 10.80 -3.42
CA GLU A 16 5.56 10.23 -4.47
C GLU A 16 4.07 10.45 -4.19
N SER A 17 3.67 10.42 -2.91
CA SER A 17 2.30 10.71 -2.51
C SER A 17 1.86 12.15 -2.79
N THR A 18 2.80 13.09 -2.95
CA THR A 18 2.51 14.46 -3.38
C THR A 18 2.12 14.55 -4.84
N LEU A 19 2.36 13.50 -5.63
CA LEU A 19 2.03 13.46 -7.05
C LEU A 19 0.66 12.81 -7.28
N THR A 20 0.02 13.26 -8.34
CA THR A 20 -1.19 12.65 -8.89
C THR A 20 -0.82 11.58 -9.91
N SER A 21 -1.81 10.82 -10.38
CA SER A 21 -1.64 9.83 -11.47
C SER A 21 -1.18 10.44 -12.81
N LYS A 22 -1.18 11.77 -12.95
CA LYS A 22 -0.65 12.52 -14.10
C LYS A 22 0.72 13.14 -13.81
N SER A 23 1.40 12.71 -12.75
CA SER A 23 2.67 13.26 -12.27
C SER A 23 2.64 14.77 -11.96
N GLN A 24 1.44 15.30 -11.65
CA GLN A 24 1.27 16.68 -11.21
C GLN A 24 1.21 16.75 -9.69
N HIS A 25 1.79 17.77 -9.08
CA HIS A 25 1.69 17.99 -7.63
C HIS A 25 0.24 18.22 -7.17
N ARG A 26 -0.11 17.55 -6.08
CA ARG A 26 -1.35 17.74 -5.31
C ARG A 26 -1.28 19.09 -4.61
N LYS A 27 -2.22 19.97 -4.93
CA LYS A 27 -2.31 21.28 -4.27
C LYS A 27 -2.87 21.09 -2.86
N GLY A 28 -2.20 21.65 -1.86
CA GLY A 28 -2.67 21.62 -0.46
C GLY A 28 -2.34 20.34 0.30
N PHE A 29 -1.38 19.55 -0.20
CA PHE A 29 -0.80 18.42 0.52
C PHE A 29 0.73 18.55 0.48
N ASP A 30 1.37 18.46 1.65
CA ASP A 30 2.79 18.72 1.88
C ASP A 30 3.66 17.46 1.86
N GLY A 31 3.07 16.29 1.65
CA GLY A 31 3.76 15.00 1.70
C GLY A 31 3.89 14.42 3.10
N ASN A 32 3.36 15.08 4.13
CA ASN A 32 3.42 14.58 5.50
C ASN A 32 2.33 13.53 5.75
N LEU A 33 2.64 12.28 5.40
CA LEU A 33 1.75 11.12 5.59
C LEU A 33 1.33 10.90 7.06
N LYS A 34 2.13 11.36 8.03
CA LYS A 34 1.79 11.20 9.47
C LYS A 34 0.62 12.08 9.90
N ASN A 35 0.36 13.17 9.19
CA ASN A 35 -0.81 14.04 9.42
C ASN A 35 -2.11 13.43 8.89
N CYS A 36 -2.01 12.37 8.08
CA CYS A 36 -3.16 11.65 7.55
C CYS A 36 -3.61 10.57 8.54
N GLU A 37 -4.91 10.31 8.54
CA GLU A 37 -5.51 9.24 9.34
C GLU A 37 -4.96 7.87 8.89
N LEU A 38 -4.52 7.06 9.86
CA LEU A 38 -4.08 5.69 9.62
C LEU A 38 -5.28 4.75 9.68
N LEU A 39 -5.45 3.95 8.62
CA LEU A 39 -6.48 2.95 8.47
C LEU A 39 -5.83 1.58 8.27
N GLU A 40 -6.48 0.56 8.79
CA GLU A 40 -6.05 -0.84 8.71
C GLU A 40 -7.10 -1.65 7.96
N LEU A 41 -6.63 -2.58 7.13
CA LEU A 41 -7.47 -3.52 6.39
C LEU A 41 -6.83 -4.91 6.41
N TRP A 42 -7.53 -5.87 7.00
CA TRP A 42 -7.17 -7.28 6.89
C TRP A 42 -7.63 -7.85 5.55
N GLN A 43 -6.68 -8.36 4.80
CA GLN A 43 -6.90 -9.13 3.58
C GLN A 43 -6.47 -10.58 3.79
N TYR A 44 -6.80 -11.46 2.85
CA TYR A 44 -6.29 -12.83 2.84
C TYR A 44 -5.67 -13.11 1.49
N ASN A 45 -4.40 -13.53 1.50
CA ASN A 45 -3.76 -14.05 0.30
C ASN A 45 -3.97 -15.57 0.27
N CYS A 46 -4.71 -16.05 -0.72
CA CYS A 46 -5.08 -17.45 -0.87
C CYS A 46 -4.32 -18.06 -2.05
N ASP A 47 -3.39 -18.95 -1.74
CA ASP A 47 -2.58 -19.64 -2.74
C ASP A 47 -2.87 -21.14 -2.71
N LEU A 48 -2.79 -21.79 -3.88
CA LEU A 48 -2.77 -23.25 -3.96
C LEU A 48 -1.43 -23.74 -3.42
N GLN A 49 -1.48 -24.68 -2.47
CA GLN A 49 -0.28 -25.26 -1.89
C GLN A 49 0.45 -26.10 -2.93
N LYS A 50 1.76 -25.85 -3.09
CA LYS A 50 2.62 -26.72 -3.90
C LYS A 50 3.19 -27.81 -3.00
N ASP A 51 3.20 -29.04 -3.47
CA ASP A 51 3.90 -30.13 -2.80
C ASP A 51 5.43 -29.94 -2.92
N ARG A 52 6.20 -30.86 -2.31
CA ARG A 52 7.68 -30.82 -2.34
C ARG A 52 8.26 -30.97 -3.75
N ASP A 53 7.49 -31.56 -4.66
CA ASP A 53 7.87 -31.77 -6.07
C ASP A 53 7.39 -30.62 -6.97
N GLY A 54 6.79 -29.58 -6.38
CA GLY A 54 6.31 -28.39 -7.07
C GLY A 54 4.97 -28.58 -7.79
N LYS A 55 4.29 -29.73 -7.64
CA LYS A 55 2.95 -29.93 -8.17
C LYS A 55 1.96 -29.14 -7.35
N VAL A 56 1.04 -28.47 -8.04
CA VAL A 56 -0.03 -27.71 -7.41
C VAL A 56 -1.02 -28.69 -6.80
N GLY A 57 -1.11 -28.70 -5.48
CA GLY A 57 -2.05 -29.51 -4.73
C GLY A 57 -3.46 -28.93 -4.77
N GLU A 58 -4.41 -29.69 -4.23
CA GLU A 58 -5.84 -29.34 -4.22
C GLU A 58 -6.23 -28.38 -3.08
N ASN A 59 -5.34 -28.22 -2.09
CA ASN A 59 -5.62 -27.40 -0.92
C ASN A 59 -5.30 -25.92 -1.16
N ILE A 60 -6.31 -25.06 -1.01
CA ILE A 60 -6.15 -23.61 -0.94
C ILE A 60 -5.79 -23.24 0.49
N VAL A 61 -4.70 -22.48 0.67
CA VAL A 61 -4.34 -21.94 1.97
C VAL A 61 -4.35 -20.43 1.92
N CYS A 62 -5.24 -19.85 2.71
CA CYS A 62 -5.40 -18.41 2.90
C CYS A 62 -4.60 -17.95 4.12
N ARG A 63 -3.67 -17.02 3.90
CA ARG A 63 -2.91 -16.38 4.98
C ARG A 63 -3.39 -14.95 5.15
N PRO A 64 -3.62 -14.47 6.39
CA PRO A 64 -3.99 -13.09 6.62
C PRO A 64 -2.84 -12.16 6.21
N VAL A 65 -3.19 -11.02 5.61
CA VAL A 65 -2.27 -9.96 5.20
C VAL A 65 -2.82 -8.66 5.75
N GLU A 66 -2.09 -8.04 6.67
CA GLU A 66 -2.38 -6.71 7.16
C GLU A 66 -1.98 -5.68 6.08
N ARG A 67 -2.91 -4.79 5.73
CA ARG A 67 -2.65 -3.65 4.85
C ARG A 67 -2.91 -2.37 5.61
N LEU A 68 -1.95 -1.45 5.55
CA LEU A 68 -2.06 -0.14 6.18
C LEU A 68 -2.21 0.94 5.12
N PHE A 69 -3.09 1.89 5.38
CA PHE A 69 -3.38 3.00 4.48
C PHE A 69 -3.41 4.34 5.21
N ARG A 70 -2.95 5.39 4.55
CA ARG A 70 -3.17 6.77 4.98
C ARG A 70 -4.29 7.41 4.17
N ARG A 71 -5.34 7.88 4.87
CA ARG A 71 -6.41 8.69 4.28
C ARG A 71 -6.02 10.17 4.38
N CYS A 72 -5.54 10.71 3.26
CA CYS A 72 -5.06 12.08 3.15
C CYS A 72 -6.08 12.98 2.47
N LYS A 73 -5.88 14.30 2.59
CA LYS A 73 -6.72 15.32 1.96
C LYS A 73 -5.84 16.31 1.19
N ASP A 74 -6.25 16.62 -0.03
CA ASP A 74 -5.72 17.73 -0.84
C ASP A 74 -6.87 18.68 -1.20
N ARG A 75 -6.60 19.71 -2.02
CA ARG A 75 -7.65 20.67 -2.45
C ARG A 75 -8.77 20.04 -3.29
N LYS A 76 -8.56 18.88 -3.90
CA LYS A 76 -9.55 18.18 -4.74
C LYS A 76 -10.39 17.20 -3.94
N GLY A 77 -9.97 16.81 -2.74
CA GLY A 77 -10.72 15.95 -1.85
C GLY A 77 -9.84 14.99 -1.07
N THR A 78 -10.40 13.83 -0.72
CA THR A 78 -9.68 12.77 -0.01
C THR A 78 -9.05 11.78 -0.98
N PHE A 79 -7.88 11.26 -0.63
CA PHE A 79 -7.22 10.19 -1.36
C PHE A 79 -6.57 9.20 -0.40
N MET A 80 -6.36 7.98 -0.89
CA MET A 80 -5.76 6.88 -0.14
C MET A 80 -4.34 6.62 -0.62
N VAL A 81 -3.44 6.38 0.32
CA VAL A 81 -2.06 5.93 0.06
C VAL A 81 -1.86 4.62 0.80
N GLU A 82 -1.49 3.55 0.11
CA GLU A 82 -1.06 2.33 0.78
C GLU A 82 0.32 2.56 1.41
N THR A 83 0.43 2.33 2.72
CA THR A 83 1.64 2.57 3.50
C THR A 83 2.15 1.33 4.22
N THR A 84 1.61 0.13 3.94
CA THR A 84 1.99 -1.15 4.60
C THR A 84 3.50 -1.30 4.83
N ILE A 85 4.31 -1.20 3.77
CA ILE A 85 5.77 -1.35 3.88
C ILE A 85 6.42 -0.14 4.57
N TRP A 86 5.87 1.07 4.36
CA TRP A 86 6.39 2.31 4.93
C TRP A 86 6.18 2.41 6.44
N GLU A 87 5.08 1.85 6.97
CA GLU A 87 4.84 1.72 8.41
C GLU A 87 5.64 0.57 9.03
N GLY A 88 6.07 -0.40 8.19
CA GLY A 88 6.67 -1.69 8.55
C GLY A 88 8.03 -1.67 9.26
N GLU A 89 8.64 -0.51 9.47
CA GLU A 89 9.76 -0.39 10.43
C GLU A 89 9.30 -0.36 11.90
N ARG A 90 7.98 -0.31 12.17
CA ARG A 90 7.39 -0.27 13.53
C ARG A 90 6.45 -1.42 13.88
N SER A 91 6.03 -2.24 12.91
CA SER A 91 5.09 -3.36 13.14
C SER A 91 5.77 -4.69 13.46
N ALA A 92 7.10 -4.79 13.33
CA ALA A 92 7.87 -5.91 13.86
C ALA A 92 8.10 -5.72 15.37
N LYS A 93 7.06 -5.94 16.18
CA LYS A 93 7.18 -6.01 17.64
C LYS A 93 6.36 -7.16 18.20
#